data_AF-A0A3A1XYH3-F1
#
_entry.id   AF-A0A3A1XYH3-F1
#
_cell.length_a   1.000
_cell.length_b   1.000
_cell.length_c   1.000
_cell.angle_alpha   90.00
_cell.angle_beta   90.00
_cell.angle_gamma   90.00
#
_symmetry.space_group_name_H-M   'P 1'
#
loop_
_entity.id
_entity.type
_entity.pdbx_description
1 polymer ?
#
loop_
_entity_poly.entity_id
_entity_poly.type
_entity_poly.pdbx_seq_one_letter_code
_entity_poly.pdbx_strand_id
1 'polypeptide(L)'
;MKTLKKAALVTLVALTGVSFASASTGLSSLKSAASSATSSLSSLSSLSSSDQSLLKQITSGSLSNSNLTSLLSDTSLNSYVKNAATLKLAQNYIGESNLSKAKSVLSYFNSSSADSTQTSLYETLKSKVGL
;
A
#
# COMPACT_ATOMS: atom_id res chain seq x y z
N MET A 1 30.13 9.01 -32.95
CA MET A 1 29.19 7.95 -32.51
C MET A 1 28.12 8.60 -31.64
N LYS A 2 26.86 8.65 -32.11
CA LYS A 2 25.75 9.29 -31.39
C LYS A 2 25.15 8.28 -30.42
N THR A 3 25.32 8.50 -29.11
CA THR A 3 24.72 7.67 -28.06
C THR A 3 23.21 7.93 -28.00
N LEU A 4 22.45 6.90 -28.32
CA LEU A 4 21.00 6.84 -28.25
C LEU A 4 20.51 7.12 -26.81
N LYS A 5 19.79 8.23 -26.62
CA LYS A 5 18.94 8.44 -25.44
C LYS A 5 17.77 7.45 -25.52
N LYS A 6 17.88 6.31 -24.84
CA LYS A 6 16.70 5.48 -24.53
C LYS A 6 15.96 6.13 -23.37
N ALA A 7 15.01 7.01 -23.69
CA ALA A 7 13.98 7.42 -22.75
C ALA A 7 13.06 6.21 -22.53
N ALA A 8 13.29 5.48 -21.43
CA ALA A 8 12.33 4.52 -20.93
C ALA A 8 11.13 5.30 -20.41
N LEU A 9 10.12 5.44 -21.27
CA LEU A 9 8.79 5.90 -20.91
C LEU A 9 8.23 4.87 -19.93
N VAL A 10 8.40 5.10 -18.63
CA VAL A 10 7.75 4.29 -17.59
C VAL A 10 6.28 4.67 -17.63
N THR A 11 5.49 3.87 -18.34
CA THR A 11 4.03 3.92 -18.29
C THR A 11 3.61 3.58 -16.87
N LEU A 12 3.50 4.62 -16.05
CA LEU A 12 2.90 4.53 -14.74
C LEU A 12 1.42 4.25 -14.97
N VAL A 13 1.03 2.99 -14.83
CA VAL A 13 -0.38 2.60 -14.73
C VAL A 13 -0.89 3.23 -13.44
N ALA A 14 -1.40 4.45 -13.55
CA ALA A 14 -2.21 5.07 -12.54
C ALA A 14 -3.40 4.15 -12.34
N LEU A 15 -3.48 3.53 -11.17
CA LEU A 15 -4.67 2.84 -10.71
C LEU A 15 -5.73 3.91 -10.46
N THR A 16 -6.36 4.40 -11.54
CA THR A 16 -7.47 5.34 -11.50
C THR A 16 -8.68 4.62 -10.96
N GLY A 17 -8.84 4.68 -9.64
CA GLY A 17 -9.94 4.08 -8.93
C GLY A 17 -10.54 5.03 -7.91
N VAL A 18 -10.73 6.31 -8.25
CA VAL A 18 -11.68 7.17 -7.52
C VAL A 18 -12.09 8.37 -8.37
N SER A 19 -13.37 8.38 -8.75
CA SER A 19 -14.05 9.59 -9.21
C SER A 19 -14.08 10.60 -8.05
N PHE A 20 -13.34 11.70 -8.15
CA PHE A 20 -13.54 12.87 -7.30
C PHE A 20 -14.01 14.03 -8.17
N ALA A 21 -15.33 14.19 -8.23
CA ALA A 21 -15.93 15.45 -8.63
C ALA A 21 -15.82 16.43 -7.44
N SER A 22 -14.79 17.28 -7.45
CA SER A 22 -14.87 18.69 -7.04
C SER A 22 -13.49 19.32 -7.14
N ALA A 23 -13.32 20.11 -8.20
CA ALA A 23 -12.16 20.95 -8.44
C ALA A 23 -12.24 22.20 -7.55
N SER A 24 -11.27 22.36 -6.65
CA SER A 24 -10.68 23.66 -6.25
C SER A 24 -9.60 23.55 -5.16
N THR A 25 -9.43 22.39 -4.50
CA THR A 25 -8.32 22.11 -3.55
C THR A 25 -7.09 21.49 -4.22
N GLY A 26 -6.94 21.67 -5.54
CA GLY A 26 -6.17 20.78 -6.41
C GLY A 26 -4.64 20.81 -6.21
N LEU A 27 -4.03 21.95 -5.86
CA LEU A 27 -2.57 22.05 -5.90
C LEU A 27 -1.87 21.46 -4.67
N SER A 28 -2.42 21.70 -3.46
CA SER A 28 -1.87 21.14 -2.22
C SER A 28 -2.11 19.63 -2.13
N SER A 29 -3.28 19.16 -2.53
CA SER A 29 -3.59 17.73 -2.60
C SER A 29 -2.74 17.01 -3.65
N LEU A 30 -2.45 17.66 -4.80
CA LEU A 30 -1.57 17.11 -5.81
C LEU A 30 -0.10 17.09 -5.35
N LYS A 31 0.36 18.12 -4.65
CA LYS A 31 1.70 18.12 -4.02
C LYS A 31 1.83 17.04 -2.96
N SER A 32 0.84 16.89 -2.09
CA SER A 32 0.81 15.82 -1.08
C SER A 32 0.71 14.43 -1.69
N ALA A 33 -0.06 14.27 -2.77
CA ALA A 33 -0.11 13.03 -3.54
C ALA A 33 1.22 12.73 -4.24
N ALA A 34 1.88 13.74 -4.83
CA ALA A 34 3.17 13.60 -5.49
C ALA A 34 4.27 13.26 -4.48
N SER A 35 4.34 13.95 -3.34
CA SER A 35 5.27 13.62 -2.26
C SER A 35 5.02 12.23 -1.67
N SER A 36 3.75 11.80 -1.57
CA SER A 36 3.41 10.44 -1.15
C SER A 36 3.84 9.41 -2.19
N ALA A 37 3.62 9.67 -3.47
CA ALA A 37 4.07 8.79 -4.56
C ALA A 37 5.60 8.68 -4.63
N THR A 38 6.34 9.77 -4.41
CA THR A 38 7.81 9.74 -4.34
C THR A 38 8.32 8.91 -3.15
N SER A 39 7.72 9.09 -1.97
CA SER A 39 8.09 8.31 -0.77
C SER A 39 7.78 6.82 -0.92
N SER A 40 6.63 6.49 -1.53
CA SER A 40 6.27 5.12 -1.91
C SER A 40 7.24 4.53 -2.93
N LEU A 41 7.71 5.32 -3.91
CA LEU A 41 8.66 4.86 -4.92
C LEU A 41 10.05 4.58 -4.33
N SER A 42 10.55 5.45 -3.44
CA SER A 42 11.81 5.23 -2.72
C SER A 42 11.75 3.97 -1.86
N SER A 43 10.66 3.78 -1.12
CA SER A 43 10.42 2.57 -0.32
C SER A 43 10.40 1.32 -1.21
N LEU A 44 9.76 1.38 -2.37
CA LEU A 44 9.69 0.27 -3.33
C LEU A 44 11.04 -0.09 -3.94
N SER A 45 11.87 0.91 -4.27
CA SER A 45 13.20 0.70 -4.86
C SER A 45 14.23 0.08 -3.91
N SER A 46 13.99 0.17 -2.60
CA SER A 46 14.86 -0.45 -1.58
C SER A 46 14.52 -1.92 -1.30
N LEU A 47 13.45 -2.44 -1.89
CA LEU A 47 12.99 -3.81 -1.67
C LEU A 47 13.68 -4.80 -2.60
N SER A 48 13.83 -6.03 -2.12
CA SER A 48 14.25 -7.14 -2.96
C SER A 48 13.24 -7.39 -4.09
N SER A 49 13.68 -8.01 -5.19
CA SER A 49 12.77 -8.39 -6.29
C SER A 49 11.63 -9.30 -5.83
N SER A 50 11.90 -10.17 -4.84
CA SER A 50 10.90 -11.04 -4.22
C SER A 50 9.85 -10.23 -3.45
N ASP A 51 10.27 -9.27 -2.63
CA ASP A 51 9.38 -8.36 -1.89
C ASP A 51 8.51 -7.51 -2.82
N GLN A 52 9.10 -7.00 -3.91
CA GLN A 52 8.37 -6.25 -4.92
C GLN A 52 7.31 -7.10 -5.62
N SER A 53 7.63 -8.36 -5.95
CA SER A 53 6.67 -9.31 -6.53
C SER A 53 5.53 -9.61 -5.55
N LEU A 54 5.86 -9.83 -4.28
CA LEU A 54 4.89 -10.11 -3.23
C LEU A 54 3.95 -8.91 -3.02
N LEU A 55 4.48 -7.69 -2.97
CA LEU A 55 3.68 -6.46 -2.90
C LEU A 55 2.69 -6.32 -4.05
N LYS A 56 3.11 -6.65 -5.27
CA LYS A 56 2.21 -6.65 -6.43
C LYS A 56 1.05 -7.62 -6.21
N GLN A 57 1.33 -8.85 -5.76
CA GLN A 57 0.31 -9.86 -5.50
C GLN A 57 -0.65 -9.47 -4.35
N ILE A 58 -0.12 -8.83 -3.29
CA ILE A 58 -0.94 -8.30 -2.19
C ILE A 58 -1.87 -7.20 -2.72
N THR A 59 -1.32 -6.23 -3.46
CA THR A 59 -2.05 -5.05 -3.93
C THR A 59 -3.10 -5.42 -4.97
N SER A 60 -2.80 -6.37 -5.87
CA SER A 60 -3.77 -6.89 -6.84
C SER A 60 -4.87 -7.75 -6.21
N GLY A 61 -4.74 -8.12 -4.93
CA GLY A 61 -5.68 -9.03 -4.26
C GLY A 61 -5.57 -10.47 -4.76
N SER A 62 -4.44 -10.85 -5.35
CA SER A 62 -4.21 -12.21 -5.85
C SER A 62 -3.92 -13.22 -4.74
N LEU A 63 -3.66 -12.75 -3.51
CA LEU A 63 -3.46 -13.60 -2.33
C LEU A 63 -4.75 -13.74 -1.52
N SER A 64 -5.06 -14.97 -1.14
CA SER A 64 -6.15 -15.30 -0.21
C SER A 64 -5.86 -14.81 1.22
N ASN A 65 -6.90 -14.66 2.05
CA ASN A 65 -6.76 -14.27 3.46
C ASN A 65 -5.81 -15.19 4.25
N SER A 66 -5.80 -16.50 3.96
CA SER A 66 -4.87 -17.46 4.57
C SER A 66 -3.42 -17.12 4.25
N ASN A 67 -3.12 -16.84 2.98
CA ASN A 67 -1.76 -16.50 2.54
C ASN A 67 -1.31 -15.18 3.16
N LEU A 68 -2.19 -14.17 3.18
CA LEU A 68 -1.91 -12.90 3.86
C LEU A 68 -1.63 -13.11 5.35
N THR A 69 -2.39 -13.97 6.03
CA THR A 69 -2.16 -14.30 7.45
C THR A 69 -0.81 -14.99 7.66
N SER A 70 -0.42 -15.91 6.78
CA SER A 70 0.91 -16.54 6.82
C SER A 70 2.04 -15.52 6.69
N LEU A 71 1.87 -14.52 5.83
CA LEU A 71 2.86 -13.43 5.69
C LEU A 71 3.00 -12.59 6.97
N LEU A 72 1.93 -12.43 7.76
CA LEU A 72 2.00 -11.74 9.06
C LEU A 72 2.80 -12.53 10.09
N SER A 73 2.89 -13.85 9.94
CA SER A 73 3.65 -14.72 10.84
C SER A 73 5.13 -14.83 10.44
N ASP A 74 5.48 -14.48 9.20
CA ASP A 74 6.87 -14.50 8.72
C ASP A 74 7.67 -13.34 9.32
N THR A 75 8.65 -13.68 10.17
CA THR A 75 9.55 -12.71 10.82
C THR A 75 10.65 -12.21 9.91
N SER A 76 10.93 -12.92 8.83
CA SER A 76 11.96 -12.56 7.85
C SER A 76 11.43 -11.61 6.77
N LEU A 77 10.11 -11.47 6.69
CA LEU A 77 9.46 -10.61 5.72
C LEU A 77 9.77 -9.13 6.00
N ASN A 78 10.04 -8.38 4.93
CA ASN A 78 10.26 -6.95 5.03
C ASN A 78 9.05 -6.25 5.68
N SER A 79 9.32 -5.35 6.65
CA SER A 79 8.26 -4.68 7.41
C SER A 79 7.29 -3.87 6.55
N TYR A 80 7.76 -3.25 5.47
CA TYR A 80 6.91 -2.50 4.55
C TYR A 80 5.93 -3.42 3.80
N VAL A 81 6.40 -4.60 3.39
CA VAL A 81 5.56 -5.64 2.75
C VAL A 81 4.55 -6.22 3.75
N LYS A 82 5.00 -6.43 4.99
CA LYS A 82 4.16 -6.88 6.10
C LYS A 82 3.04 -5.90 6.40
N ASN A 83 3.33 -4.60 6.42
CA ASN A 83 2.33 -3.54 6.52
C ASN A 83 1.30 -3.61 5.38
N ALA A 84 1.73 -3.82 4.13
CA ALA A 84 0.80 -3.96 3.01
C ALA A 84 -0.12 -5.18 3.17
N ALA A 85 0.42 -6.32 3.61
CA ALA A 85 -0.38 -7.52 3.91
C ALA A 85 -1.39 -7.26 5.04
N THR A 86 -0.96 -6.58 6.11
CA THR A 86 -1.82 -6.15 7.24
C THR A 86 -3.00 -5.32 6.75
N LEU A 87 -2.73 -4.26 5.98
CA LEU A 87 -3.76 -3.35 5.48
C LEU A 87 -4.72 -4.05 4.53
N LYS A 88 -4.22 -4.91 3.64
CA LYS A 88 -5.06 -5.67 2.71
C LYS A 88 -5.96 -6.67 3.43
N LEU A 89 -5.41 -7.39 4.41
CA LEU A 89 -6.18 -8.36 5.19
C LEU A 89 -7.24 -7.66 6.05
N ALA A 90 -6.92 -6.52 6.66
CA ALA A 90 -7.89 -5.70 7.38
C ALA A 90 -9.01 -5.19 6.47
N GLN A 91 -8.69 -4.73 5.25
CA GLN A 91 -9.70 -4.35 4.25
C GLN A 91 -10.64 -5.51 3.89
N ASN A 92 -10.09 -6.71 3.66
CA ASN A 92 -10.89 -7.88 3.35
C ASN A 92 -11.85 -8.20 4.50
N TYR A 93 -11.37 -8.21 5.75
CA TYR A 93 -12.23 -8.44 6.91
C TYR A 93 -13.29 -7.35 7.11
N ILE A 94 -13.00 -6.09 6.81
CA ILE A 94 -14.02 -5.02 6.80
C ILE A 94 -15.07 -5.31 5.71
N GLY A 95 -14.65 -5.71 4.51
CA GLY A 95 -15.57 -6.10 3.42
C GLY A 95 -16.45 -7.29 3.78
N GLU A 96 -15.94 -8.23 4.58
CA GLU A 96 -16.68 -9.36 5.14
C GLU A 96 -17.49 -9.00 6.40
N SER A 97 -17.59 -7.72 6.75
CA SER A 97 -18.23 -7.22 7.99
C SER A 97 -17.64 -7.78 9.30
N ASN A 98 -16.44 -8.35 9.26
CA ASN A 98 -15.74 -8.91 10.39
C ASN A 98 -14.81 -7.88 11.05
N LEU A 99 -15.42 -6.86 11.66
CA LEU A 99 -14.67 -5.74 12.24
C LEU A 99 -13.73 -6.16 13.38
N SER A 100 -14.10 -7.19 14.14
CA SER A 100 -13.25 -7.71 15.23
C SER A 100 -11.92 -8.26 14.71
N LYS A 101 -11.94 -9.07 13.64
CA LYS A 101 -10.72 -9.54 13.00
C LYS A 101 -9.95 -8.41 12.34
N ALA A 102 -10.63 -7.46 11.71
CA ALA A 102 -9.97 -6.29 11.14
C ALA A 102 -9.20 -5.49 12.20
N LYS A 103 -9.80 -5.26 13.39
CA LYS A 103 -9.10 -4.63 14.52
C LYS A 103 -7.86 -5.42 14.94
N SER A 104 -8.01 -6.73 15.11
CA SER A 104 -6.91 -7.61 15.52
C SER A 104 -5.78 -7.66 14.49
N VAL A 105 -6.08 -7.51 13.20
CA VAL A 105 -5.04 -7.46 12.17
C VAL A 105 -4.35 -6.10 12.17
N LEU A 106 -5.09 -5.00 12.32
CA LEU A 106 -4.51 -3.66 12.33
C LEU A 106 -3.49 -3.44 13.46
N SER A 107 -3.51 -4.23 14.54
CA SER A 107 -2.48 -4.16 15.58
C SER A 107 -1.08 -4.62 15.12
N TYR A 108 -0.98 -5.31 13.99
CA TYR A 108 0.30 -5.71 13.38
C TYR A 108 0.91 -4.60 12.50
N PHE A 109 0.21 -3.48 12.32
CA PHE A 109 0.74 -2.36 11.53
C PHE A 109 1.88 -1.66 12.27
N ASN A 110 3.02 -1.52 11.61
CA ASN A 110 4.18 -0.83 12.14
C ASN A 110 4.39 0.51 11.41
N SER A 111 4.01 1.61 12.05
CA SER A 111 4.09 2.95 11.47
C SER A 111 5.53 3.40 11.18
N SER A 112 6.53 2.93 11.92
CA SER A 112 7.94 3.31 11.70
C SER A 112 8.50 2.79 10.37
N SER A 113 7.89 1.74 9.82
CA SER A 113 8.29 1.14 8.54
C SER A 113 7.33 1.47 7.40
N ALA A 114 6.35 2.33 7.66
CA ALA A 114 5.31 2.72 6.70
C ALA A 114 5.68 4.04 6.00
N ASP A 115 5.27 4.17 4.75
CA ASP A 115 5.26 5.48 4.08
C ASP A 115 3.96 6.25 4.39
N SER A 116 3.83 7.44 3.83
CA SER A 116 2.63 8.26 4.01
C SER A 116 1.37 7.62 3.42
N THR A 117 1.50 6.81 2.36
CA THR A 117 0.38 6.12 1.72
C THR A 117 -0.19 5.03 2.62
N GLN A 118 0.67 4.15 3.15
CA GLN A 118 0.31 3.08 4.09
C GLN A 118 -0.23 3.67 5.39
N THR A 119 0.37 4.75 5.89
CA THR A 119 -0.11 5.46 7.10
C THR A 119 -1.50 6.05 6.89
N SER A 120 -1.73 6.73 5.76
CA SER A 120 -3.05 7.29 5.45
C SER A 120 -4.12 6.19 5.31
N LEU A 121 -3.76 5.05 4.72
CA LEU A 121 -4.67 3.92 4.61
C LEU A 121 -4.96 3.30 5.97
N TYR A 122 -3.94 3.12 6.81
CA TYR A 122 -4.09 2.65 8.20
C TYR A 122 -5.10 3.50 8.97
N GLU A 123 -4.94 4.83 8.98
CA GLU A 123 -5.85 5.74 9.70
C GLU A 123 -7.30 5.65 9.17
N THR A 124 -7.46 5.48 7.85
CA THR A 124 -8.78 5.27 7.25
C THR A 124 -9.44 3.98 7.73
N LEU A 125 -8.68 2.88 7.77
CA LEU A 125 -9.20 1.58 8.22
C LEU A 125 -9.45 1.57 9.72
N LYS A 126 -8.56 2.18 10.50
CA LYS A 126 -8.67 2.38 11.95
C LYS A 126 -9.98 3.10 12.30
N SER A 127 -10.28 4.20 11.62
CA SER A 127 -11.54 4.94 11.78
C SER A 127 -12.77 4.06 11.47
N LYS A 128 -12.71 3.24 10.40
CA LYS A 128 -13.81 2.35 10.01
C LYS A 128 -14.11 1.24 11.02
N VAL A 129 -13.10 0.76 11.73
CA VAL A 129 -13.29 -0.28 12.74
C VAL A 129 -13.61 0.31 14.12
N GLY A 130 -13.31 1.59 14.36
CA GLY A 130 -13.46 2.23 15.67
C GLY A 130 -12.33 1.83 16.62
N LEU A 131 -11.09 2.12 16.21
CA LEU A 131 -9.85 2.03 16.98
C LEU A 131 -9.24 3.43 17.19
#